data_AF-A0A380U0Z1-F1
#
_entry.id   AF-A0A380U0Z1-F1
#
_cell.length_a   1.000
_cell.length_b   1.000
_cell.length_c   1.000
_cell.angle_alpha   90.00
_cell.angle_beta   90.00
_cell.angle_gamma   90.00
#
_symmetry.space_group_name_H-M   'P 1'
#
loop_
_entity.id
_entity.type
_entity.pdbx_description
1 polymer ?
#
loop_
_entity_poly.entity_id
_entity_poly.type
_entity_poly.pdbx_seq_one_letter_code
_entity_poly.pdbx_strand_id
1 'polypeptide(L)'
;MIKYSSDLLFLHGSALRLYINDRVSTDAFEPSSDIVELIFDIQLHDATHILSKRQTMDLGLAVCHRVLRYLSGERYQPLRVALPHSPIAPLNVYKRFFHAEVMIDQQHAALYFHKDMLNITLDNLSSTKSA
;
A
#
# COMPACT_ATOMS: atom_id res chain seq x y z
N MET A 1 22.35 -8.25 -12.28
CA MET A 1 21.04 -8.04 -12.93
C MET A 1 20.05 -9.00 -12.27
N ILE A 2 19.34 -8.56 -11.23
CA ILE A 2 18.45 -9.44 -10.45
C ILE A 2 17.05 -9.33 -11.08
N LYS A 3 16.62 -10.38 -11.78
CA LYS A 3 15.24 -10.55 -12.25
C LYS A 3 14.39 -10.93 -11.04
N TYR A 4 13.41 -10.09 -10.70
CA TYR A 4 12.45 -10.38 -9.64
C TYR A 4 11.50 -11.49 -10.09
N SER A 5 11.09 -12.32 -9.14
CA SER A 5 10.20 -13.47 -9.21
C SER A 5 8.73 -13.13 -9.53
N SER A 6 8.48 -12.05 -10.27
CA SER A 6 7.14 -11.63 -10.70
C SER A 6 6.52 -12.52 -11.78
N ASP A 7 7.30 -13.42 -12.38
CA ASP A 7 6.87 -14.18 -13.57
C ASP A 7 5.96 -15.40 -13.26
N LEU A 8 5.68 -15.71 -11.98
CA LEU A 8 4.94 -16.93 -11.61
C LEU A 8 3.80 -16.75 -10.59
N LEU A 9 3.29 -15.52 -10.40
CA LEU A 9 2.00 -15.30 -9.73
C LEU A 9 0.93 -14.99 -10.80
N PHE A 10 0.48 -16.02 -11.51
CA PHE A 10 -0.74 -15.94 -12.32
C PHE A 10 -1.97 -16.01 -11.41
N LEU A 11 -2.28 -14.88 -10.76
CA LEU A 11 -3.67 -14.60 -10.40
C LEU A 11 -4.36 -14.18 -11.70
N HIS A 12 -5.50 -14.79 -12.04
CA HIS A 12 -6.27 -14.51 -13.27
C HIS A 12 -6.91 -13.10 -13.29
N GLY A 13 -6.12 -12.05 -13.12
CA GLY A 13 -6.56 -10.66 -13.12
C GLY A 13 -5.50 -9.75 -13.71
N SER A 14 -5.54 -9.54 -15.03
CA SER A 14 -4.69 -8.61 -15.79
C SER A 14 -4.85 -7.14 -15.41
N ALA A 15 -5.57 -6.84 -14.32
CA ALA A 15 -5.90 -5.50 -13.87
C ALA A 15 -5.12 -5.05 -12.62
N LEU A 16 -4.65 -5.95 -11.75
CA LEU A 16 -4.03 -5.52 -10.49
C LEU A 16 -2.59 -5.05 -10.73
N ARG A 17 -2.26 -3.85 -10.22
CA ARG A 17 -0.91 -3.32 -10.20
C ARG A 17 -0.51 -2.96 -8.77
N LEU A 18 0.69 -3.38 -8.40
CA LEU A 18 1.33 -3.03 -7.14
C LEU A 18 2.77 -2.64 -7.44
N TYR A 19 3.17 -1.42 -7.11
CA TYR A 19 4.53 -0.94 -7.35
C TYR A 19 4.92 0.14 -6.34
N ILE A 20 6.23 0.37 -6.21
CA ILE A 20 6.79 1.42 -5.36
C ILE A 20 7.28 2.55 -6.26
N ASN A 21 6.91 3.78 -5.92
CA ASN A 21 7.46 4.98 -6.51
C ASN A 21 8.36 5.67 -5.47
N ASP A 22 9.62 5.93 -5.84
CA ASP A 22 10.60 6.60 -4.99
C ASP A 22 10.69 8.11 -5.21
N ARG A 23 9.87 8.63 -6.14
CA ARG A 23 9.72 10.06 -6.42
C ARG A 23 8.30 10.49 -6.12
N VAL A 24 8.03 10.68 -4.84
CA VAL A 24 6.72 11.12 -4.37
C VAL A 24 6.45 12.55 -4.86
N SER A 25 5.36 12.72 -5.60
CA SER A 25 4.89 14.03 -6.08
C SER A 25 3.51 14.28 -5.49
N THR A 26 3.48 14.77 -4.25
CA THR A 26 2.26 15.17 -3.53
C THR A 26 2.57 16.36 -2.64
N ASP A 27 1.60 17.27 -2.48
CA ASP A 27 1.73 18.45 -1.62
C ASP A 27 1.71 18.09 -0.12
N ALA A 28 1.43 16.82 0.21
CA ALA A 28 1.33 16.36 1.60
C ALA A 28 2.68 16.23 2.32
N PHE A 29 3.78 16.29 1.56
CA PHE A 29 5.15 16.21 2.06
C PHE A 29 6.01 17.27 1.37
N GLU A 30 7.00 17.81 2.08
CA GLU A 30 8.08 18.53 1.42
C GLU A 30 8.87 17.57 0.52
N PRO A 31 9.41 18.03 -0.63
CA PRO A 31 10.23 17.19 -1.49
C PRO A 31 11.37 16.53 -0.71
N SER A 32 11.31 15.21 -0.57
CA SER A 32 12.28 14.40 0.18
C SER A 32 12.63 13.16 -0.61
N SER A 33 13.92 12.79 -0.62
CA SER A 33 14.42 11.55 -1.23
C SER A 33 14.12 10.30 -0.40
N ASP A 34 13.65 10.48 0.83
CA ASP A 34 13.59 9.42 1.83
C ASP A 34 12.18 8.87 2.02
N ILE A 35 11.19 9.46 1.37
CA ILE A 35 9.80 9.00 1.39
C ILE A 35 9.51 8.29 0.07
N VAL A 36 8.91 7.11 0.16
CA VAL A 36 8.41 6.36 -0.98
C VAL A 36 6.91 6.14 -0.84
N GLU A 37 6.24 5.87 -1.94
CA GLU A 37 4.84 5.47 -1.96
C GLU A 37 4.69 4.08 -2.57
N LEU A 38 3.98 3.20 -1.88
CA LEU A 38 3.52 1.93 -2.43
C LEU A 38 2.11 2.12 -2.97
N ILE A 39 1.96 1.97 -4.28
CA ILE A 39 0.72 2.22 -5.01
C ILE A 39 0.04 0.90 -5.29
N PHE A 40 -1.25 0.81 -4.94
CA PHE A 40 -2.14 -0.28 -5.30
C PHE A 40 -3.19 0.23 -6.29
N ASP A 41 -3.20 -0.34 -7.49
CA ASP A 41 -4.10 0.08 -8.57
C ASP A 41 -4.82 -1.12 -9.20
N ILE A 42 -5.99 -0.87 -9.77
CA ILE A 42 -6.80 -1.83 -10.49
C ILE A 42 -7.19 -1.22 -11.85
N GLN A 43 -6.54 -1.70 -12.90
CA GLN A 43 -6.75 -1.34 -14.30
C GLN A 43 -7.85 -2.16 -14.94
N LEU A 44 -9.08 -1.88 -14.52
CA LEU A 44 -10.28 -2.34 -15.21
C LEU A 44 -10.78 -1.20 -16.10
N HIS A 45 -10.93 -1.49 -17.40
CA HIS A 45 -11.44 -0.55 -18.40
C HIS A 45 -12.96 -0.41 -18.32
N ASP A 46 -13.65 -1.43 -17.77
CA ASP A 46 -15.10 -1.40 -17.58
C ASP A 46 -15.51 -0.79 -16.23
N ALA A 47 -16.31 0.28 -16.32
CA ALA A 47 -16.82 1.05 -15.20
C ALA A 47 -18.09 0.43 -14.55
N THR A 48 -18.53 -0.75 -15.00
CA THR A 48 -19.81 -1.37 -14.59
C THR A 48 -19.87 -1.70 -13.08
N HIS A 49 -18.72 -1.80 -12.41
CA HIS A 49 -18.61 -2.18 -10.99
C HIS A 49 -17.70 -1.25 -10.17
N ILE A 50 -17.85 0.07 -10.30
CA ILE A 50 -17.04 1.08 -9.57
C ILE A 50 -17.03 0.85 -8.05
N LEU A 51 -18.17 0.50 -7.42
CA LEU A 51 -18.22 0.26 -5.97
C LEU A 51 -17.40 -0.97 -5.57
N SER A 52 -17.51 -2.07 -6.32
CA SER A 52 -16.69 -3.28 -6.12
C SER A 52 -15.21 -2.98 -6.32
N LYS A 53 -14.86 -2.10 -7.27
CA LYS A 53 -13.48 -1.63 -7.45
C LYS A 53 -12.96 -0.88 -6.22
N ARG A 54 -13.73 0.07 -5.65
CA ARG A 54 -13.32 0.83 -4.44
C ARG A 54 -13.08 -0.09 -3.25
N GLN A 55 -14.01 -1.02 -2.98
CA GLN A 55 -13.85 -2.00 -1.90
C GLN A 55 -12.63 -2.91 -2.12
N THR A 56 -12.38 -3.31 -3.37
CA THR A 56 -11.20 -4.13 -3.71
C THR A 56 -9.90 -3.35 -3.51
N MET A 57 -9.88 -2.05 -3.82
CA MET A 57 -8.73 -1.18 -3.56
C MET A 57 -8.49 -0.98 -2.06
N ASP A 58 -9.54 -0.75 -1.28
CA ASP A 58 -9.45 -0.64 0.18
C ASP A 58 -8.92 -1.94 0.80
N LEU A 59 -9.41 -3.09 0.34
CA LEU A 59 -8.92 -4.40 0.76
C LEU A 59 -7.45 -4.60 0.36
N GLY A 60 -7.08 -4.24 -0.88
CA GLY A 60 -5.71 -4.32 -1.36
C GLY A 60 -4.74 -3.51 -0.49
N LEU A 61 -5.07 -2.25 -0.21
CA LEU A 61 -4.29 -1.41 0.70
C LEU A 61 -4.20 -2.00 2.11
N ALA A 62 -5.31 -2.55 2.64
CA ALA A 62 -5.33 -3.18 3.95
C ALA A 62 -4.41 -4.40 4.02
N VAL A 63 -4.37 -5.20 2.95
CA VAL A 63 -3.44 -6.33 2.82
C VAL A 63 -2.00 -5.84 2.75
N CYS A 64 -1.70 -4.85 1.91
CA CYS A 64 -0.36 -4.26 1.83
C CYS A 64 0.11 -3.74 3.20
N HIS A 65 -0.75 -3.01 3.92
CA HIS A 65 -0.46 -2.50 5.26
C HIS A 65 -0.08 -3.61 6.24
N ARG A 66 -0.86 -4.70 6.28
CA ARG A 66 -0.60 -5.84 7.17
C ARG A 66 0.67 -6.59 6.80
N VAL A 67 0.91 -6.83 5.50
CA VAL A 67 2.11 -7.50 5.02
C VAL A 67 3.36 -6.68 5.35
N LEU A 68 3.33 -5.37 5.11
CA LEU A 68 4.42 -4.47 5.45
C LEU A 68 4.69 -4.43 6.96
N ARG A 69 3.63 -4.40 7.79
CA ARG A 69 3.76 -4.51 9.25
C ARG A 69 4.38 -5.84 9.66
N TYR A 70 3.96 -6.94 9.05
CA TYR A 70 4.49 -8.27 9.34
C TYR A 70 5.98 -8.39 8.99
N LEU A 71 6.38 -7.88 7.82
CA LEU A 71 7.76 -7.99 7.33
C LEU A 71 8.73 -7.06 8.07
N SER A 72 8.34 -5.82 8.37
CA SER A 72 9.24 -4.84 9.01
C SER A 72 9.06 -4.70 10.51
N GLY A 73 8.02 -5.31 11.08
CA GLY A 73 7.68 -5.16 12.49
C GLY A 73 7.48 -3.69 12.88
N GLU A 74 8.11 -3.28 13.98
CA GLU A 74 8.02 -1.91 14.51
C GLU A 74 8.61 -0.83 13.58
N ARG A 75 9.45 -1.22 12.61
CA ARG A 75 9.99 -0.29 11.61
C ARG A 75 8.94 0.15 10.59
N TYR A 76 7.83 -0.58 10.48
CA TYR A 76 6.72 -0.14 9.65
C TYR A 76 5.88 0.92 10.37
N GLN A 77 6.07 2.16 9.95
CA GLN A 77 5.30 3.33 10.37
C GLN A 77 4.79 4.05 9.12
N PRO A 78 3.54 3.82 8.69
CA PRO A 78 2.97 4.57 7.58
C PRO A 78 2.86 6.05 7.96
N LEU A 79 3.34 6.92 7.09
CA LEU A 79 3.30 8.37 7.27
C LEU A 79 1.91 8.92 6.92
N ARG A 80 1.38 8.48 5.77
CA ARG A 80 0.04 8.81 5.28
C ARG A 80 -0.52 7.67 4.44
N VAL A 81 -1.83 7.70 4.23
CA VAL A 81 -2.56 6.83 3.30
C VAL A 81 -3.33 7.70 2.32
N ALA A 82 -3.24 7.41 1.03
CA ALA A 82 -4.04 8.03 0.00
C ALA A 82 -5.16 7.09 -0.45
N LEU A 83 -6.38 7.63 -0.53
CA LEU A 83 -7.53 6.98 -1.14
C LEU A 83 -7.97 7.81 -2.34
N PRO A 84 -8.19 7.19 -3.51
CA PRO A 84 -8.63 7.91 -4.70
C PRO A 84 -10.14 8.15 -4.75
N HIS A 85 -10.83 7.71 -3.71
CA HIS A 85 -12.27 7.83 -3.57
C HIS A 85 -12.62 8.29 -2.16
N SER A 86 -13.78 8.93 -2.03
CA SER A 86 -14.37 9.17 -0.72
C SER A 86 -14.82 7.83 -0.10
N PRO A 87 -14.37 7.49 1.12
CA PRO A 87 -14.69 6.22 1.77
C PRO A 87 -16.16 6.13 2.19
N ILE A 88 -16.69 4.91 2.21
CA ILE A 88 -18.09 4.65 2.65
C ILE A 88 -18.18 4.72 4.18
N ALA A 89 -17.17 4.20 4.89
CA ALA A 89 -17.11 4.29 6.35
C ALA A 89 -16.51 5.63 6.79
N PRO A 90 -16.80 6.10 8.03
CA PRO A 90 -16.20 7.32 8.56
C PRO A 90 -14.66 7.27 8.49
N LEU A 91 -14.03 8.38 8.11
CA LEU A 91 -12.58 8.45 7.89
C LEU A 91 -11.77 7.99 9.13
N ASN A 92 -12.29 8.23 10.33
CA ASN A 92 -11.67 7.78 11.58
C ASN A 92 -11.51 6.26 11.67
N VAL A 93 -12.35 5.46 11.00
CA VAL A 93 -12.18 4.01 10.91
C VAL A 93 -10.90 3.66 10.16
N TYR A 94 -10.66 4.31 9.03
CA TYR A 94 -9.44 4.13 8.23
C TYR A 94 -8.20 4.63 9.00
N LYS A 95 -8.27 5.82 9.61
CA LYS A 95 -7.16 6.38 10.41
C LYS A 95 -6.72 5.45 11.54
N ARG A 96 -7.69 4.89 12.29
CA ARG A 96 -7.40 3.91 13.34
C ARG A 96 -6.82 2.61 12.79
N PHE A 97 -7.34 2.13 11.67
CA PHE A 97 -6.87 0.88 11.07
C PHE A 97 -5.42 1.01 10.57
N PHE A 98 -5.12 2.08 9.84
CA PHE A 98 -3.78 2.30 9.27
C PHE A 98 -2.79 2.93 10.25
N HIS A 99 -3.25 3.41 11.40
CA HIS A 99 -2.44 4.19 12.35
C HIS A 99 -1.75 5.41 11.71
N ALA A 100 -2.42 6.04 10.75
CA ALA A 100 -1.88 7.16 9.99
C ALA A 100 -3.01 8.11 9.53
N GLU A 101 -2.63 9.32 9.15
CA GLU A 101 -3.54 10.24 8.48
C GLU A 101 -3.94 9.74 7.09
N VAL A 102 -5.19 9.97 6.72
CA VAL A 102 -5.79 9.47 5.47
C VAL A 102 -6.24 10.66 4.62
N MET A 103 -5.69 10.73 3.42
CA MET A 103 -6.01 11.71 2.39
C MET A 103 -7.01 11.10 1.42
N ILE A 104 -8.11 11.79 1.16
CA ILE A 104 -9.16 11.35 0.22
C ILE A 104 -9.04 12.09 -1.10
N ASP A 105 -9.75 11.60 -2.12
CA ASP A 105 -9.82 12.19 -3.46
C ASP A 105 -8.42 12.41 -4.08
N GLN A 106 -7.51 11.48 -3.80
CA GLN A 106 -6.15 11.46 -4.34
C GLN A 106 -6.11 10.81 -5.73
N GLN A 107 -4.99 10.90 -6.44
CA GLN A 107 -4.87 10.33 -7.79
C GLN A 107 -4.94 8.79 -7.78
N HIS A 108 -4.38 8.14 -6.76
CA HIS A 108 -4.30 6.69 -6.63
C HIS A 108 -4.35 6.24 -5.17
N ALA A 109 -4.56 4.95 -4.95
CA ALA A 109 -4.48 4.35 -3.62
C ALA A 109 -3.01 4.09 -3.25
N ALA A 110 -2.54 4.65 -2.14
CA ALA A 110 -1.15 4.51 -1.73
C ALA A 110 -0.91 4.48 -0.21
N LEU A 111 0.20 3.85 0.17
CA LEU A 111 0.81 3.92 1.50
C LEU A 111 2.14 4.67 1.39
N TYR A 112 2.32 5.72 2.18
CA TYR A 112 3.57 6.48 2.25
C TYR A 112 4.39 6.04 3.45
N PHE A 113 5.69 5.84 3.29
CA PHE A 113 6.60 5.45 4.37
C PHE A 113 8.04 5.81 4.03
N HIS A 114 8.93 5.78 5.02
CA HIS A 114 10.36 6.02 4.80
C HIS A 114 11.02 4.85 4.07
N LYS A 115 11.94 5.15 3.14
CA LYS A 115 12.62 4.18 2.28
C LYS A 115 13.43 3.15 3.07
N ASP A 116 14.01 3.56 4.20
CA ASP A 116 14.80 2.72 5.09
C ASP A 116 14.00 1.56 5.70
N MET A 117 12.67 1.69 5.81
CA MET A 117 11.76 0.63 6.22
C MET A 117 11.85 -0.60 5.30
N LEU A 118 12.20 -0.42 4.02
CA LEU A 118 12.39 -1.51 3.05
C LEU A 118 13.69 -2.29 3.26
N ASN A 119 14.59 -1.83 4.14
CA ASN A 119 15.82 -2.52 4.48
C ASN A 119 15.57 -3.66 5.48
N ILE A 120 14.84 -4.67 5.02
CA ILE A 120 14.40 -5.83 5.79
C ILE A 120 15.29 -7.02 5.44
N THR A 121 15.88 -7.64 6.45
CA THR A 121 16.53 -8.96 6.32
C THR A 121 15.47 -10.05 6.53
N LEU A 122 15.19 -10.83 5.49
CA LEU A 122 14.17 -11.89 5.52
C LEU A 122 14.54 -13.07 6.45
N ASP A 123 15.79 -13.17 6.88
CA ASP A 123 16.31 -14.26 7.72
C ASP A 123 15.62 -14.37 9.10
N ASN A 124 14.99 -13.29 9.56
CA ASN A 124 14.29 -13.25 10.86
C ASN A 124 12.83 -13.75 10.81
N LEU A 125 12.29 -14.11 9.64
CA LEU A 125 10.88 -14.54 9.48
C LEU A 125 10.62 -15.99 9.93
N SER A 126 11.66 -16.76 10.28
CA SER A 126 11.57 -18.17 10.71
C SER A 126 11.37 -18.35 12.22
N SER A 127 11.33 -17.28 13.02
CA SER A 127 11.41 -17.38 14.49
C SER A 127 10.13 -17.05 15.26
N THR A 128 8.95 -17.01 14.64
CA THR A 128 7.69 -16.96 15.41
C THR A 128 7.27 -18.36 15.82
N LYS A 129 7.86 -18.84 16.92
CA LYS A 129 7.33 -19.96 17.70
C LYS A 129 5.96 -19.59 18.27
N SER A 130 5.07 -20.58 18.23
CA SER A 130 3.78 -20.65 18.90
C SER A 130 3.80 -20.05 20.31
N ALA A 131 2.78 -19.26 20.60
CA ALA A 131 2.25 -19.05 21.95
C ALA A 131 0.74 -19.31 21.90
#